data_AF-F0WXS2-F1
#
_entry.id   AF-F0WXS2-F1
#
_cell.length_a   1.000
_cell.length_b   1.000
_cell.length_c   1.000
_cell.angle_alpha   90.00
_cell.angle_beta   90.00
_cell.angle_gamma   90.00
#
_symmetry.space_group_name_H-M   'P 1'
#
loop_
_entity.id
_entity.type
_entity.pdbx_description
1 polymer ?
#
loop_
_entity_poly.entity_id
_entity_poly.type
_entity_poly.pdbx_seq_one_letter_code
_entity_poly.pdbx_strand_id
1 'polypeptide(L)'
;MSIGNAFVIFTFSRMRRALARHVDVPSAYPKAFTKPVYEIHLRIPDRITVTVDTVDRLGFKDPDELLLLLGRSLYGLEQAGRLRHHFLCETLLKIDFVQCIHDPCAFYKADEDGMTIVGVYVDDLLITGTTVERIVQFFTDMKVLELKDLGIVEKFLGMKIARTNEGGYCIDQEQKIEGCSRNMVWLKQTRYEYRYLKCK
;
A
#
# COMPACT_ATOMS: atom_id res chain seq x y z
N MET A 1 3.98 4.57 5.14
CA MET A 1 4.64 4.18 6.40
C MET A 1 6.15 4.16 6.20
N SER A 2 6.93 4.73 7.12
CA SER A 2 8.40 4.60 7.10
C SER A 2 8.83 3.29 7.80
N ILE A 3 10.11 2.93 7.71
CA ILE A 3 10.64 1.80 8.50
C ILE A 3 10.53 2.07 10.02
N GLY A 4 10.74 3.31 10.45
CA GLY A 4 10.66 3.68 11.87
C GLY A 4 9.26 3.48 12.44
N ASN A 5 8.24 3.65 11.61
CA ASN A 5 6.85 3.46 11.98
C ASN A 5 6.52 1.98 12.21
N ALA A 6 7.08 1.08 11.40
CA ALA A 6 6.95 -0.37 11.63
C ALA A 6 7.57 -0.79 12.97
N PHE A 7 8.61 -0.10 13.45
CA PHE A 7 9.19 -0.37 14.77
C PHE A 7 8.24 -0.04 15.91
N VAL A 8 7.34 0.93 15.77
CA VAL A 8 6.32 1.20 16.80
C VAL A 8 5.43 -0.03 16.98
N ILE A 9 5.03 -0.64 15.87
CA ILE A 9 4.18 -1.84 15.86
C ILE A 9 4.92 -3.04 16.45
N PHE A 10 6.18 -3.28 16.05
CA PHE A 10 6.98 -4.37 16.63
C PHE A 10 7.27 -4.17 18.11
N THR A 11 7.53 -2.92 18.53
CA THR A 11 7.74 -2.56 19.94
C THR A 11 6.48 -2.83 20.75
N PHE A 12 5.31 -2.39 20.28
CA PHE A 12 4.03 -2.69 20.92
C PHE A 12 3.79 -4.20 20.99
N SER A 13 4.02 -4.91 19.88
CA SER A 13 3.88 -6.36 19.79
C SER A 13 4.75 -7.08 20.83
N ARG A 14 6.00 -6.64 21.02
CA ARG A 14 6.89 -7.15 22.06
C ARG A 14 6.37 -6.85 23.46
N MET A 15 6.02 -5.59 23.76
CA MET A 15 5.57 -5.17 25.09
C MET A 15 4.30 -5.90 25.54
N ARG A 16 3.39 -6.17 24.62
CA ARG A 16 2.10 -6.83 24.90
C ARG A 16 2.12 -8.33 24.64
N ARG A 17 3.27 -8.90 24.25
CA ARG A 17 3.40 -10.31 23.81
C ARG A 17 2.42 -10.69 22.69
N ALA A 18 2.00 -9.70 21.91
CA ALA A 18 1.14 -9.86 20.75
C ALA A 18 1.97 -10.27 19.53
N LEU A 19 1.30 -10.81 18.50
CA LEU A 19 1.93 -11.19 17.24
C LEU A 19 1.55 -10.20 16.15
N ALA A 20 2.55 -9.53 15.59
CA ALA A 20 2.37 -8.72 14.38
C ALA A 20 2.10 -9.63 13.17
N ARG A 21 1.09 -9.28 12.39
CA ARG A 21 0.65 -10.00 11.19
C ARG A 21 0.79 -9.12 9.97
N HIS A 22 1.19 -9.74 8.86
CA HIS A 22 1.21 -9.09 7.55
C HIS A 22 -0.12 -9.34 6.87
N VAL A 23 -0.75 -8.27 6.39
CA VAL A 23 -2.04 -8.33 5.71
C VAL A 23 -1.91 -7.62 4.38
N ASP A 24 -2.38 -8.26 3.32
CA ASP A 24 -2.47 -7.69 1.98
C ASP A 24 -3.90 -7.21 1.71
N VAL A 25 -4.05 -6.21 0.85
CA VAL A 25 -5.35 -5.77 0.34
C VAL A 25 -5.42 -6.11 -1.16
N PRO A 26 -6.03 -7.24 -1.52
CA PRO A 26 -6.14 -7.67 -2.90
C PRO A 26 -6.95 -6.67 -3.73
N SER A 27 -6.52 -6.43 -4.97
CA SER A 27 -7.26 -5.65 -5.96
C SER A 27 -7.76 -4.31 -5.41
N ALA A 28 -6.92 -3.57 -4.68
CA ALA A 28 -7.41 -2.42 -3.94
C ALA A 28 -7.72 -1.19 -4.80
N TYR A 29 -7.14 -1.08 -6.00
CA TYR A 29 -7.35 0.08 -6.86
C TYR A 29 -8.81 0.14 -7.40
N PRO A 30 -9.38 -0.95 -7.95
CA PRO A 30 -10.79 -0.95 -8.36
C PRO A 30 -11.82 -0.79 -7.23
N LYS A 31 -11.40 -0.95 -5.96
CA LYS A 31 -12.27 -0.79 -4.79
C LYS A 31 -12.47 0.67 -4.39
N ALA A 32 -11.54 1.55 -4.79
CA ALA A 32 -11.66 2.98 -4.56
C ALA A 32 -12.54 3.64 -5.63
N PHE A 33 -13.67 4.20 -5.20
CA PHE A 33 -14.47 5.09 -6.04
C PHE A 33 -13.69 6.37 -6.34
N THR A 34 -13.86 6.89 -7.56
CA THR A 34 -13.46 8.26 -7.85
C THR A 34 -14.38 9.17 -7.03
N LYS A 35 -13.79 9.92 -6.09
CA LYS A 35 -14.56 10.91 -5.32
C LYS A 35 -15.15 11.93 -6.30
N PRO A 36 -16.30 12.55 -6.01
CA PRO A 36 -16.85 13.62 -6.84
C PRO A 36 -15.91 14.83 -7.00
N VAL A 37 -14.89 14.96 -6.14
CA VAL A 37 -13.85 15.99 -6.23
C VAL A 37 -12.87 15.73 -7.38
N TYR A 38 -12.75 14.49 -7.86
CA TYR A 38 -11.82 14.09 -8.92
C TYR A 38 -12.54 13.27 -9.99
N GLU A 39 -12.99 13.93 -11.05
CA GLU A 39 -13.44 13.23 -12.26
C GLU A 39 -12.22 12.82 -13.09
N ILE A 40 -12.00 11.51 -13.20
CA ILE A 40 -10.91 10.97 -14.02
C ILE A 40 -11.45 10.63 -15.40
N HIS A 41 -10.99 11.38 -16.39
CA HIS A 41 -11.26 11.15 -17.80
C HIS A 41 -10.08 10.42 -18.43
N LEU A 42 -10.36 9.37 -19.20
CA LEU A 42 -9.36 8.57 -19.89
C LEU A 42 -9.61 8.64 -21.40
N ARG A 43 -8.58 9.00 -22.18
CA ARG A 43 -8.63 8.81 -23.63
C ARG A 43 -8.76 7.32 -23.92
N ILE A 44 -9.67 6.97 -24.82
CA ILE A 44 -9.88 5.57 -25.22
C ILE A 44 -8.54 5.00 -25.73
N PRO A 45 -8.00 3.93 -25.11
CA PRO A 45 -6.78 3.30 -25.58
C PRO A 45 -6.95 2.71 -26.98
N ASP A 46 -5.90 2.74 -27.80
CA ASP A 46 -5.90 2.27 -29.21
C ASP A 46 -6.41 0.83 -29.42
N ARG A 47 -6.42 0.01 -28.35
CA ARG A 47 -6.87 -1.38 -28.36
C ARG A 47 -8.36 -1.57 -28.08
N ILE A 48 -9.08 -0.49 -27.76
CA ILE A 48 -10.53 -0.50 -27.51
C ILE A 48 -11.20 0.18 -28.71
N THR A 49 -11.99 -0.57 -29.47
CA THR A 49 -12.74 -0.02 -30.61
C THR A 49 -14.10 0.48 -30.15
N VAL A 50 -14.41 1.75 -30.38
CA VAL A 50 -15.77 2.28 -30.24
C VAL A 50 -16.51 2.09 -31.55
N THR A 51 -17.73 1.54 -31.49
CA THR A 51 -18.55 1.32 -32.69
C THR A 51 -19.13 2.64 -33.20
N VAL A 52 -19.31 2.74 -34.52
CA VAL A 52 -19.92 3.91 -35.18
C VAL A 52 -21.31 4.21 -34.60
N ASP A 53 -22.11 3.18 -34.32
CA ASP A 53 -23.41 3.30 -33.64
C ASP A 53 -23.32 4.00 -32.27
N THR A 54 -22.26 3.74 -31.50
CA THR A 54 -22.06 4.37 -30.21
C THR A 54 -21.71 5.85 -30.36
N VAL A 55 -20.91 6.20 -31.37
CA VAL A 55 -20.51 7.58 -31.67
C VAL A 55 -21.72 8.40 -32.12
N ASP A 56 -22.50 7.84 -33.05
CA ASP A 56 -23.71 8.47 -33.59
C ASP A 56 -24.78 8.67 -32.50
N ARG A 57 -25.01 7.67 -31.65
CA ARG A 57 -25.97 7.76 -30.54
C ARG A 57 -25.60 8.83 -29.52
N LEU A 58 -24.30 9.06 -29.31
CA LEU A 58 -23.80 10.07 -28.37
C LEU A 58 -23.68 11.46 -29.03
N GLY A 59 -23.93 11.58 -30.34
CA GLY A 59 -23.94 12.84 -31.08
C GLY A 59 -22.55 13.40 -31.41
N PHE A 60 -21.51 12.57 -31.37
CA PHE A 60 -20.14 12.95 -31.75
C PHE A 60 -19.88 12.63 -33.22
N LYS A 61 -18.89 13.27 -33.82
CA LYS A 61 -18.52 13.05 -35.23
C LYS A 61 -17.33 12.10 -35.39
N ASP A 62 -16.49 12.04 -34.38
CA ASP A 62 -15.25 11.27 -34.38
C ASP A 62 -15.13 10.48 -33.07
N PRO A 63 -14.79 9.17 -33.11
CA PRO A 63 -14.43 8.40 -31.93
C PRO A 63 -13.36 9.06 -31.03
N ASP A 64 -12.44 9.85 -31.59
CA ASP A 64 -11.37 10.53 -30.84
C ASP A 64 -11.90 11.69 -29.97
N GLU A 65 -13.13 12.17 -30.21
CA GLU A 65 -13.79 13.17 -29.35
C GLU A 65 -14.36 12.55 -28.06
N LEU A 66 -14.39 11.22 -27.96
CA LEU A 66 -14.92 10.51 -26.82
C LEU A 66 -13.85 10.30 -25.74
N LEU A 67 -14.22 10.62 -24.50
CA LEU A 67 -13.47 10.32 -23.30
C LEU A 67 -14.27 9.35 -22.41
N LEU A 68 -13.58 8.42 -21.77
CA LEU A 68 -14.18 7.52 -20.78
C LEU A 68 -14.10 8.17 -19.40
N LEU A 69 -15.25 8.37 -18.77
CA LEU A 69 -15.32 8.75 -17.35
C LEU A 69 -15.14 7.49 -16.49
N LEU A 70 -14.07 7.47 -15.69
CA LEU A 70 -13.80 6.36 -14.78
C LEU A 70 -14.57 6.54 -13.46
N GLY A 71 -15.51 5.63 -13.19
CA GLY A 71 -16.21 5.55 -11.89
C GLY A 71 -15.38 4.92 -10.76
N ARG A 72 -14.25 4.26 -11.09
CA ARG A 72 -13.34 3.57 -10.16
C ARG A 72 -11.90 3.77 -10.61
N SER A 73 -10.96 3.77 -9.67
CA SER A 73 -9.56 3.93 -10.03
C SER A 73 -8.99 2.67 -10.69
N LEU A 74 -8.29 2.85 -11.82
CA LEU A 74 -7.59 1.78 -12.54
C LEU A 74 -6.13 1.71 -12.12
N TYR A 75 -5.57 0.51 -12.09
CA TYR A 75 -4.14 0.32 -11.87
C TYR A 75 -3.32 1.01 -12.95
N GLY A 76 -2.21 1.65 -12.57
CA GLY A 76 -1.33 2.39 -13.48
C GLY A 76 -1.64 3.87 -13.62
N LEU A 77 -2.79 4.35 -13.09
CA LEU A 77 -3.03 5.79 -12.96
C LEU A 77 -2.22 6.35 -11.79
N GLU A 78 -1.59 7.52 -11.98
CA GLU A 78 -0.85 8.21 -10.93
C GLU A 78 -1.72 8.55 -9.70
N GLN A 79 -3.03 8.69 -9.90
CA GLN A 79 -4.01 9.00 -8.85
C GLN A 79 -4.50 7.75 -8.12
N ALA A 80 -4.36 6.55 -8.68
CA ALA A 80 -4.98 5.34 -8.14
C ALA A 80 -4.43 4.97 -6.75
N GLY A 81 -3.12 5.09 -6.55
CA GLY A 81 -2.49 4.86 -5.24
C GLY A 81 -3.00 5.82 -4.16
N ARG A 82 -3.22 7.10 -4.52
CA ARG A 82 -3.77 8.11 -3.60
C ARG A 82 -5.23 7.82 -3.25
N LEU A 83 -6.06 7.52 -4.25
CA LEU A 83 -7.47 7.20 -4.04
C LEU A 83 -7.65 5.94 -3.18
N ARG A 84 -6.84 4.91 -3.44
CA ARG A 84 -6.78 3.69 -2.61
C ARG A 84 -6.42 4.02 -1.16
N HIS A 85 -5.34 4.77 -0.94
CA HIS A 85 -4.90 5.14 0.40
C HIS A 85 -5.99 5.92 1.16
N HIS A 86 -6.62 6.91 0.51
CA HIS A 86 -7.72 7.65 1.10
C HIS A 86 -8.92 6.76 1.45
N PHE A 87 -9.33 5.87 0.55
CA PHE A 87 -10.44 4.95 0.80
C PHE A 87 -10.17 4.03 2.00
N LEU A 88 -8.95 3.51 2.10
CA LEU A 88 -8.51 2.69 3.23
C LEU A 88 -8.54 3.49 4.54
N CYS A 89 -7.96 4.69 4.56
CA CYS A 89 -7.95 5.55 5.75
C CYS A 89 -9.38 5.92 6.18
N GLU A 90 -10.26 6.29 5.25
CA GLU A 90 -11.67 6.57 5.57
C GLU A 90 -12.40 5.35 6.12
N THR A 91 -12.10 4.16 5.59
CA THR A 91 -12.69 2.92 6.10
C THR A 91 -12.26 2.68 7.55
N LEU A 92 -10.97 2.84 7.87
CA LEU A 92 -10.45 2.74 9.24
C LEU A 92 -11.12 3.74 10.18
N LEU A 93 -11.24 5.00 9.77
CA LEU A 93 -11.89 6.03 10.58
C LEU A 93 -13.38 5.73 10.84
N LYS A 94 -14.08 5.14 9.86
CA LYS A 94 -15.49 4.74 9.99
C LYS A 94 -15.73 3.60 10.96
N ILE A 95 -14.71 2.79 11.24
CA ILE A 95 -14.78 1.69 12.22
C ILE A 95 -14.10 2.07 13.54
N ASP A 96 -14.09 3.36 13.86
CA ASP A 96 -13.59 3.98 15.09
C ASP A 96 -12.10 3.81 15.37
N PHE A 97 -11.29 3.58 14.33
CA PHE A 97 -9.84 3.74 14.48
C PHE A 97 -9.48 5.21 14.48
N VAL A 98 -8.51 5.55 15.31
CA VAL A 98 -7.93 6.89 15.40
C VAL A 98 -6.59 6.89 14.67
N GLN A 99 -6.39 7.88 13.79
CA GLN A 99 -5.10 8.09 13.13
C GLN A 99 -4.10 8.68 14.13
N CYS A 100 -2.88 8.12 14.18
CA CYS A 100 -1.83 8.63 15.03
C CYS A 100 -1.32 10.00 14.54
N ILE A 101 -1.21 10.95 15.45
CA ILE A 101 -0.75 12.33 15.14
C ILE A 101 0.72 12.34 14.73
N HIS A 102 1.55 11.52 15.37
CA HIS A 102 2.99 11.45 15.11
C HIS A 102 3.33 10.59 13.88
N ASP A 103 2.41 9.74 13.45
CA ASP A 103 2.56 8.90 12.28
C ASP A 103 1.23 8.74 11.54
N PRO A 104 1.01 9.51 10.46
CA PRO A 104 -0.21 9.43 9.65
C PRO A 104 -0.46 8.04 9.01
N CYS A 105 0.54 7.16 9.00
CA CYS A 105 0.38 5.80 8.50
C CYS A 105 0.02 4.79 9.59
N ALA A 106 -0.03 5.19 10.86
CA ALA A 106 -0.42 4.34 11.97
C ALA A 106 -1.82 4.69 12.47
N PHE A 107 -2.62 3.68 12.73
CA PHE A 107 -3.98 3.77 13.25
C PHE A 107 -4.09 2.90 14.47
N TYR A 108 -4.89 3.30 15.45
CA TYR A 108 -5.15 2.49 16.62
C TYR A 108 -6.61 2.56 17.07
N LYS A 109 -7.09 1.48 17.68
CA LYS A 109 -8.39 1.42 18.35
C LYS A 109 -8.18 0.81 19.73
N ALA A 110 -8.48 1.56 20.78
CA ALA A 110 -8.29 1.15 22.17
C ALA A 110 -9.59 1.34 22.96
N ASP A 111 -9.97 0.32 23.72
CA ASP A 111 -11.16 0.25 24.55
C ASP A 111 -10.90 -0.69 25.75
N GLU A 112 -11.94 -1.00 26.53
CA GLU A 112 -11.85 -1.87 27.71
C GLU A 112 -11.37 -3.30 27.36
N ASP A 113 -11.65 -3.77 26.14
CA ASP A 113 -11.25 -5.09 25.63
C ASP A 113 -9.81 -5.10 25.09
N GLY A 114 -9.13 -3.96 25.09
CA GLY A 114 -7.71 -3.82 24.78
C GLY A 114 -7.43 -2.91 23.60
N MET A 115 -6.38 -3.21 22.82
CA MET A 115 -5.87 -2.30 21.81
C MET A 115 -5.45 -3.03 20.53
N THR A 116 -5.83 -2.46 19.38
CA THR A 116 -5.40 -2.87 18.04
C THR A 116 -4.61 -1.73 17.40
N ILE A 117 -3.48 -2.03 16.77
CA ILE A 117 -2.66 -1.09 16.01
C ILE A 117 -2.49 -1.60 14.58
N VAL A 118 -2.69 -0.72 13.61
CA VAL A 118 -2.60 -0.98 12.17
C VAL A 118 -1.64 0.02 11.54
N GLY A 119 -0.58 -0.47 10.91
CA GLY A 119 0.31 0.30 10.07
C GLY A 119 -0.04 0.12 8.60
N VAL A 120 -0.15 1.22 7.87
CA VAL A 120 -0.56 1.25 6.45
C VAL A 120 0.61 1.62 5.54
N TYR A 121 1.01 0.70 4.66
CA TYR A 121 2.00 0.97 3.62
C TYR A 121 1.45 0.61 2.24
N VAL A 122 1.00 1.60 1.47
CA VAL A 122 0.52 1.40 0.09
C VAL A 122 -0.41 0.18 0.00
N ASP A 123 0.14 -0.97 -0.45
CA ASP A 123 -0.58 -2.20 -0.67
C ASP A 123 -0.67 -3.13 0.55
N ASP A 124 0.26 -2.99 1.48
CA ASP A 124 0.45 -3.81 2.66
C ASP A 124 -0.03 -3.15 3.96
N LEU A 125 -0.51 -3.97 4.88
CA LEU A 125 -0.86 -3.63 6.24
C LEU A 125 0.00 -4.45 7.21
N LEU A 126 0.40 -3.82 8.30
CA LEU A 126 1.02 -4.48 9.44
C LEU A 126 0.11 -4.31 10.64
N ILE A 127 -0.45 -5.40 11.16
CA ILE A 127 -1.44 -5.33 12.23
C ILE A 127 -0.94 -6.04 13.48
N THR A 128 -1.27 -5.53 14.64
CA THR A 128 -1.05 -6.21 15.93
C THR A 128 -2.15 -5.82 16.90
N GLY A 129 -2.44 -6.69 17.86
CA GLY A 129 -3.53 -6.48 18.80
C GLY A 129 -3.28 -7.22 20.10
N THR A 130 -3.81 -6.70 21.21
CA THR A 130 -3.62 -7.29 22.54
C THR A 130 -4.20 -8.69 22.67
N THR A 131 -5.21 -9.03 21.88
CA THR A 131 -5.83 -10.37 21.84
C THR A 131 -6.11 -10.82 20.42
N VAL A 132 -6.33 -12.13 20.24
CA VAL A 132 -6.64 -12.72 18.93
C VAL A 132 -8.02 -12.28 18.46
N GLU A 133 -8.97 -12.14 19.38
CA GLU A 133 -10.35 -11.73 19.12
C GLU A 133 -10.40 -10.35 18.48
N ARG A 134 -9.53 -9.42 18.92
CA ARG A 134 -9.43 -8.09 18.30
C ARG A 134 -8.93 -8.13 16.86
N ILE A 135 -8.01 -9.05 16.56
CA ILE A 135 -7.54 -9.25 15.18
C ILE A 135 -8.66 -9.83 14.32
N VAL A 136 -9.40 -10.81 14.83
CA VAL A 136 -10.57 -11.39 14.14
C VAL A 136 -11.66 -10.34 13.90
N GLN A 137 -11.94 -9.50 14.91
CA GLN A 137 -12.89 -8.40 14.79
C GLN A 137 -12.43 -7.40 13.72
N PHE A 138 -11.15 -7.02 13.70
CA PHE A 138 -10.61 -6.14 12.67
C PHE A 138 -10.83 -6.70 11.25
N PHE A 139 -10.57 -7.98 11.02
CA PHE A 139 -10.85 -8.60 9.71
C PHE A 139 -12.34 -8.60 9.36
N THR A 140 -13.20 -8.76 10.36
CA THR A 140 -14.66 -8.73 10.21
C THR A 140 -15.14 -7.33 9.83
N ASP A 141 -14.66 -6.31 10.53
CA ASP A 141 -15.00 -4.89 10.28
C ASP A 141 -14.50 -4.42 8.91
N MET A 142 -13.34 -4.95 8.47
CA MET A 142 -12.69 -4.60 7.21
C MET A 142 -13.12 -5.49 6.03
N LYS A 143 -14.22 -6.25 6.16
CA LYS A 143 -14.68 -7.19 5.13
C LYS A 143 -14.91 -6.55 3.76
N VAL A 144 -15.27 -5.27 3.71
CA VAL A 144 -15.45 -4.49 2.45
C VAL A 144 -14.16 -4.42 1.61
N LEU A 145 -12.99 -4.51 2.25
CA LEU A 145 -11.70 -4.50 1.58
C LEU A 145 -11.20 -5.90 1.21
N GLU A 146 -11.88 -6.96 1.66
CA GLU A 146 -11.50 -8.37 1.44
C GLU A 146 -10.02 -8.63 1.79
N LEU A 147 -9.61 -8.16 2.97
CA LEU A 147 -8.24 -8.29 3.44
C LEU A 147 -7.76 -9.75 3.40
N LYS A 148 -6.53 -9.95 2.96
CA LYS A 148 -5.87 -11.26 2.95
C LYS A 148 -4.84 -11.33 4.06
N ASP A 149 -5.11 -12.16 5.06
CA ASP A 149 -4.14 -12.45 6.13
C ASP A 149 -3.00 -13.31 5.57
N LEU A 150 -1.78 -12.78 5.61
CA LEU A 150 -0.56 -13.49 5.22
C LEU A 150 0.13 -14.16 6.41
N GLY A 151 -0.49 -14.10 7.60
CA GLY A 151 0.01 -14.74 8.81
C GLY A 151 0.98 -13.85 9.59
N ILE A 152 1.77 -14.49 10.46
CA ILE A 152 2.80 -13.80 11.24
C ILE A 152 3.80 -13.18 10.26
N VAL A 153 4.15 -11.92 10.50
CA VAL A 153 5.04 -11.19 9.60
C VAL A 153 6.44 -11.80 9.59
N GLU A 154 6.81 -12.37 8.43
CA GLU A 154 8.16 -12.87 8.16
C GLU A 154 8.91 -12.01 7.13
N LYS A 155 8.17 -11.23 6.35
CA LYS A 155 8.70 -10.26 5.41
C LYS A 155 7.82 -9.02 5.38
N PHE A 156 8.43 -7.84 5.35
CA PHE A 156 7.70 -6.57 5.22
C PHE A 156 8.60 -5.55 4.51
N LEU A 157 8.09 -4.90 3.46
CA LEU A 157 8.82 -3.88 2.69
C LEU A 157 10.18 -4.33 2.13
N GLY A 158 10.28 -5.61 1.76
CA GLY A 158 11.50 -6.25 1.27
C GLY A 158 12.52 -6.61 2.35
N MET A 159 12.17 -6.43 3.63
CA MET A 159 13.00 -6.84 4.76
C MET A 159 12.50 -8.17 5.31
N LYS A 160 13.41 -9.04 5.73
CA LYS A 160 13.07 -10.26 6.45
C LYS A 160 12.91 -9.92 7.93
N ILE A 161 11.86 -10.44 8.54
CA ILE A 161 11.53 -10.26 9.94
C ILE A 161 11.52 -11.64 10.57
N ALA A 162 12.24 -11.81 11.67
CA ALA A 162 12.27 -13.04 12.43
C ALA A 162 11.93 -12.75 13.88
N ARG A 163 11.08 -13.57 14.49
CA ARG A 163 10.78 -13.45 15.92
C ARG A 163 11.86 -14.13 16.74
N THR A 164 12.31 -13.49 17.82
CA THR A 164 13.29 -14.08 18.74
C THR A 164 12.61 -14.93 19.80
N ASN A 165 13.34 -15.87 20.39
CA ASN A 165 12.85 -16.70 21.50
C ASN A 165 12.43 -15.86 22.73
N GLU A 166 13.00 -14.66 22.87
CA GLU A 166 12.67 -13.68 23.92
C GLU A 166 11.43 -12.84 23.59
N GLY A 167 10.73 -13.13 22.49
CA GLY A 167 9.55 -12.39 22.04
C GLY A 167 9.86 -11.07 21.34
N GLY A 168 11.11 -10.84 20.95
CA GLY A 168 11.55 -9.70 20.15
C GLY A 168 11.48 -9.94 18.65
N TYR A 169 12.04 -9.00 17.89
CA TYR A 169 12.11 -9.04 16.43
C TYR A 169 13.53 -8.76 15.96
N CYS A 170 14.04 -9.62 15.08
CA CYS A 170 15.24 -9.38 14.27
C CYS A 170 14.81 -8.96 12.88
N ILE A 171 15.48 -7.94 12.32
CA ILE A 171 15.17 -7.40 11.01
C ILE A 171 16.44 -7.46 10.16
N ASP A 172 16.31 -8.05 8.99
CA ASP A 172 17.40 -8.33 8.06
C ASP A 172 17.06 -7.71 6.69
N GLN A 173 18.04 -6.99 6.13
CA GLN A 173 17.91 -6.27 4.87
C GLN A 173 18.84 -6.80 3.76
N GLU A 174 19.51 -7.93 3.97
CA GLU A 174 20.44 -8.53 3.01
C GLU A 174 19.79 -8.71 1.64
N GLN A 175 18.61 -9.34 1.60
CA GLN A 175 17.87 -9.57 0.34
C GLN A 175 17.51 -8.27 -0.39
N LYS A 176 17.24 -7.19 0.35
CA LYS A 176 16.93 -5.89 -0.23
C LYS A 176 18.17 -5.26 -0.85
N ILE A 177 19.31 -5.33 -0.16
CA ILE A 177 20.60 -4.82 -0.64
C ILE A 177 21.06 -5.62 -1.88
N GLU A 178 20.92 -6.94 -1.86
CA GLU A 178 21.21 -7.78 -3.02
C GLU A 178 20.31 -7.44 -4.21
N GLY A 179 19.01 -7.25 -3.97
CA GLY A 179 18.07 -6.84 -5.00
C GLY A 179 18.42 -5.49 -5.64
N CYS A 180 18.78 -4.49 -4.83
CA CYS A 180 19.29 -3.22 -5.32
C CYS A 180 20.57 -3.40 -6.16
N SER A 181 21.51 -4.22 -5.70
CA SER A 181 22.77 -4.49 -6.42
C SER A 181 22.56 -5.17 -7.77
N ARG A 182 21.47 -5.95 -7.94
CA ARG A 182 21.09 -6.56 -9.23
C ARG A 182 20.43 -5.54 -10.17
N ASN A 183 19.59 -4.65 -9.64
CA ASN A 183 18.83 -3.66 -10.41
C ASN A 183 19.64 -2.39 -10.77
N MET A 184 20.78 -2.15 -10.11
CA MET A 184 21.72 -1.07 -10.43
C MET A 184 22.65 -1.43 -11.61
N VAL A 185 22.07 -1.81 -12.75
CA VAL A 185 22.81 -2.09 -13.99
C VAL A 185 23.63 -0.88 -14.46
N TRP A 186 23.12 0.34 -14.21
CA TRP A 186 23.77 1.61 -14.55
C TRP A 186 25.07 1.89 -13.77
N LEU A 187 25.21 1.41 -12.53
CA LEU A 187 26.46 1.54 -11.76
C LEU A 187 27.53 0.55 -12.22
N LYS A 188 27.13 -0.58 -12.82
CA LYS A 188 28.07 -1.56 -13.39
C LYS A 188 28.64 -1.12 -14.73
N GLN A 189 27.97 -0.19 -15.44
CA GLN A 189 28.43 0.38 -16.71
C GLN A 189 29.24 1.68 -16.56
N THR A 190 29.20 2.33 -15.39
CA THR A 190 29.94 3.57 -15.12
C THR A 190 31.33 3.29 -14.53
N ARG A 191 32.18 2.55 -15.26
CA ARG A 191 33.63 2.78 -15.18
C ARG A 191 33.91 4.07 -15.94
N TYR A 192 33.82 5.22 -15.26
CA TYR A 192 34.38 6.45 -15.81
C TYR A 192 35.91 6.29 -15.86
N GLU A 193 36.48 6.14 -17.07
CA GLU A 193 37.92 6.31 -17.28
C GLU A 193 38.27 7.79 -17.08
N TYR A 194 38.78 8.15 -15.91
CA TYR A 194 39.42 9.44 -15.72
C TYR A 194 40.78 9.43 -16.42
N ARG A 195 40.94 10.20 -17.51
CA ARG A 195 42.25 10.55 -18.06
C ARG A 195 42.72 11.86 -17.46
N TYR A 196 43.79 11.80 -16.67
CA TYR A 196 44.51 12.99 -16.25
C TYR A 196 45.35 13.52 -17.43
N LEU A 197 45.14 14.78 -17.82
CA LEU A 197 45.96 15.47 -18.81
C LEU A 197 47.00 16.34 -18.09
N LYS A 198 48.27 16.24 -18.49
CA LYS A 198 49.32 17.18 -18.08
C LYS A 198 49.04 18.54 -18.73
N CYS A 199 48.97 19.60 -17.92
CA CYS A 199 49.05 20.97 -18.44
C CYS A 199 50.49 21.22 -18.91
N LYS A 200 50.63 21.97 -20.01
CA LYS A 200 51.88 22.16 -20.79
C LYS A 200 53.07 22.59 -19.93
#